data_AF-A0A920JXR9-F1
#
_entry.id   AF-A0A920JXR9-F1
#
_cell.length_a   1.000
_cell.length_b   1.000
_cell.length_c   1.000
_cell.angle_alpha   90.00
_cell.angle_beta   90.00
_cell.angle_gamma   90.00
#
_symmetry.space_group_name_H-M   'P 1'
#
loop_
_entity.id
_entity.type
_entity.pdbx_description
1 polymer ?
#
loop_
_entity_poly.entity_id
_entity_poly.type
_entity_poly.pdbx_seq_one_letter_code
_entity_poly.pdbx_strand_id
1 'polypeptide(L)'
;MGVLIEGPEDGRLIIHGVGLHGLTEPARELDLGNSGTSMRLMTGLLSAQEFKSRLVGDESLSSRPMRRVTVPLLEMGQTFGQRLTELRP
;
A
#
# COMPACT_ATOMS: atom_id res chain seq x y z
N MET A 1 -10.68 1.41 -2.17
CA MET A 1 -10.55 0.25 -1.28
C MET A 1 -11.76 0.11 -0.37
N GLY A 2 -12.98 0.45 -0.82
CA GLY A 2 -14.22 0.23 -0.05
C GLY A 2 -14.47 1.15 1.16
N VAL A 3 -13.49 1.93 1.60
CA VAL A 3 -13.63 2.85 2.75
C VAL A 3 -14.28 4.16 2.32
N LEU A 4 -15.40 4.52 2.94
CA LEU A 4 -16.00 5.84 2.82
C LEU A 4 -15.27 6.82 3.75
N ILE A 5 -14.86 7.96 3.19
CA ILE A 5 -14.20 9.05 3.91
C ILE A 5 -14.95 10.33 3.60
N GLU A 6 -15.35 11.06 4.63
CA GLU A 6 -16.03 12.35 4.51
C GLU A 6 -15.12 13.48 5.02
N GLY A 7 -15.21 14.64 4.38
CA GLY A 7 -14.39 15.81 4.64
C GLY A 7 -13.13 15.89 3.75
N PRO A 8 -12.13 16.71 4.13
CA PRO A 8 -12.06 17.44 5.40
C PRO A 8 -13.06 18.61 5.47
N GLU A 9 -13.78 18.73 6.60
CA GLU A 9 -14.63 19.87 6.95
C GLU A 9 -14.18 20.41 8.32
N ASP A 10 -13.82 21.69 8.41
CA ASP A 10 -13.28 22.32 9.62
C ASP A 10 -12.14 21.52 10.29
N GLY A 11 -11.26 20.93 9.47
CA GLY A 11 -10.14 20.11 9.93
C GLY A 11 -10.54 18.74 10.49
N ARG A 12 -11.82 18.35 10.37
CA ARG A 12 -12.34 17.04 10.77
C ARG A 12 -12.49 16.14 9.55
N LEU A 13 -12.20 14.86 9.77
CA LEU A 13 -12.29 13.83 8.76
C LEU A 13 -13.01 12.64 9.40
N ILE A 14 -14.05 12.12 8.74
CA ILE A 14 -14.82 10.98 9.23
C ILE A 14 -14.45 9.78 8.37
N ILE A 15 -13.99 8.70 9.01
CA ILE A 15 -13.60 7.45 8.34
C ILE A 15 -14.59 6.37 8.75
N HIS A 16 -15.29 5.79 7.79
CA HIS A 16 -16.20 4.69 8.02
C HIS A 16 -15.42 3.37 7.96
N GLY A 17 -15.18 2.78 9.12
CA GLY A 17 -14.48 1.50 9.24
C GLY A 17 -15.23 0.37 8.52
N VAL A 18 -14.50 -0.40 7.73
CA VAL A 18 -15.05 -1.56 6.99
C VAL A 18 -14.76 -2.90 7.67
N GLY A 19 -14.14 -2.89 8.84
CA GLY A 19 -13.67 -4.11 9.54
C GLY A 19 -12.35 -4.65 8.97
N LEU A 20 -11.83 -5.72 9.59
CA LEU A 20 -10.49 -6.24 9.32
C LEU A 20 -10.31 -6.75 7.86
N HIS A 21 -11.37 -7.31 7.28
CA HIS A 21 -11.38 -7.91 5.94
C HIS A 21 -12.35 -7.19 4.98
N GLY A 22 -12.82 -5.98 5.33
CA GLY A 22 -13.76 -5.24 4.48
C GLY A 22 -13.12 -4.37 3.42
N LEU A 23 -11.80 -4.39 3.30
CA LEU A 23 -11.13 -3.70 2.19
C LEU A 23 -11.46 -4.43 0.89
N THR A 24 -11.64 -3.66 -0.17
CA THR A 24 -11.90 -4.19 -1.51
C THR A 24 -10.75 -3.88 -2.45
N GLU A 25 -10.59 -4.76 -3.45
CA GLU A 25 -9.60 -4.60 -4.51
C GLU A 25 -9.71 -3.20 -5.13
N PRO A 26 -8.60 -2.44 -5.19
CA PRO A 26 -8.63 -1.11 -5.79
C PRO A 26 -8.76 -1.22 -7.31
N ALA A 27 -9.62 -0.37 -7.90
CA ALA A 27 -9.83 -0.36 -9.35
C ALA A 27 -8.58 0.09 -10.17
N ARG A 28 -7.59 0.69 -9.50
CA ARG A 28 -6.33 1.17 -10.09
C ARG A 28 -5.19 1.00 -9.08
N GLU A 29 -3.99 1.25 -9.55
CA GLU A 29 -2.79 1.32 -8.71
C GLU A 29 -2.96 2.40 -7.64
N LEU A 30 -2.42 2.13 -6.45
CA LEU A 30 -2.45 3.04 -5.32
C LEU A 30 -1.21 3.92 -5.37
N ASP A 31 -1.38 5.18 -5.77
CA ASP A 31 -0.33 6.18 -5.78
C ASP A 31 -0.16 6.80 -4.39
N LEU A 32 1.06 6.69 -3.85
CA LEU A 32 1.44 7.15 -2.52
C LEU A 32 2.35 8.40 -2.58
N GLY A 33 2.59 8.95 -3.77
CA GLY A 33 3.45 10.11 -4.00
C GLY A 33 4.84 9.91 -3.38
N ASN A 34 5.23 10.80 -2.47
CA ASN A 34 6.49 10.73 -1.74
C ASN A 34 6.37 10.12 -0.31
N SER A 35 5.18 9.60 0.04
CA SER A 35 4.91 9.13 1.40
C SER A 35 5.49 7.74 1.66
N GLY A 36 6.75 7.70 2.09
CA GLY A 36 7.40 6.46 2.54
C GLY A 36 6.72 5.83 3.76
N THR A 37 6.00 6.61 4.56
CA THR A 37 5.18 6.11 5.67
C THR A 37 3.98 5.35 5.13
N SER A 38 3.22 5.96 4.22
CA SER A 38 2.06 5.31 3.59
C SER A 38 2.48 4.03 2.85
N MET A 39 3.58 4.07 2.09
CA MET A 39 4.10 2.90 1.37
C MET A 39 4.36 1.72 2.29
N ARG A 40 5.04 1.95 3.41
CA ARG A 40 5.39 0.88 4.36
C ARG A 40 4.17 0.33 5.09
N LEU A 41 3.30 1.21 5.60
CA LEU A 41 2.11 0.79 6.33
C LEU A 41 1.12 0.06 5.41
N MET A 42 0.89 0.59 4.21
CA MET A 42 -0.02 0.00 3.24
C MET A 42 0.51 -1.34 2.71
N THR A 43 1.83 -1.51 2.55
CA THR A 43 2.44 -2.80 2.20
C THR A 43 2.08 -3.87 3.23
N GLY A 44 2.20 -3.56 4.53
CA GLY A 44 1.79 -4.48 5.59
C GLY A 44 0.29 -4.77 5.56
N LEU A 45 -0.53 -3.72 5.52
CA LEU A 45 -1.99 -3.84 5.52
C LEU A 45 -2.52 -4.69 4.35
N LEU A 46 -2.03 -4.43 3.14
CA LEU A 46 -2.50 -5.09 1.93
C LEU A 46 -1.92 -6.48 1.73
N SER A 47 -0.78 -6.81 2.37
CA SER A 47 -0.25 -8.18 2.31
C SER A 47 -1.22 -9.20 2.92
N ALA A 48 -2.00 -8.81 3.93
CA ALA A 48 -2.97 -9.68 4.58
C ALA A 48 -4.33 -9.77 3.87
N GLN A 49 -4.50 -9.14 2.70
CA GLN A 49 -5.77 -9.13 1.97
C GLN A 49 -5.81 -10.22 0.90
N GLU A 50 -7.00 -10.74 0.60
CA GLU A 50 -7.19 -11.83 -0.36
C GLU A 50 -7.15 -11.38 -1.84
N PHE A 51 -6.83 -10.12 -2.10
CA PHE A 51 -6.75 -9.54 -3.45
C PHE A 51 -5.35 -9.00 -3.76
N LYS A 52 -5.06 -8.84 -5.06
CA LYS A 52 -3.82 -8.22 -5.51
C LYS A 52 -3.96 -6.71 -5.52
N SER A 53 -2.88 -6.03 -5.13
CA SER A 53 -2.79 -4.57 -5.22
C SER A 53 -1.41 -4.17 -5.72
N ARG A 54 -1.32 -2.97 -6.29
CA ARG A 54 -0.05 -2.37 -6.67
C ARG A 54 0.07 -1.02 -6.01
N LEU A 55 1.17 -0.85 -5.27
CA LEU A 55 1.58 0.43 -4.70
C LEU A 55 2.61 1.07 -5.61
N VAL A 56 2.42 2.35 -5.92
CA VAL A 56 3.36 3.16 -6.70
C VAL A 56 3.66 4.46 -5.95
N GLY A 57 4.74 5.11 -6.34
CA GLY A 57 5.14 6.41 -5.81
C GLY A 57 5.89 7.19 -6.87
N ASP A 58 6.31 8.40 -6.51
CA ASP A 58 7.21 9.18 -7.35
C ASP A 58 8.58 8.50 -7.50
N GLU A 59 9.47 9.12 -8.29
CA GLU A 59 10.83 8.62 -8.53
C GLU A 59 11.65 8.51 -7.22
N SER A 60 11.48 9.46 -6.30
CA SER A 60 12.17 9.45 -5.01
C SER A 60 11.73 8.28 -4.16
N LEU A 61 10.43 7.98 -4.10
CA LEU A 61 9.88 6.87 -3.33
C LEU A 61 10.19 5.53 -3.99
N SER A 62 10.11 5.46 -5.32
CA SER A 62 10.35 4.24 -6.10
C SER A 62 11.79 3.73 -6.01
N SER A 63 12.76 4.63 -5.75
CA SER A 63 14.16 4.25 -5.50
C SER A 63 14.43 3.77 -4.07
N ARG A 64 13.47 3.89 -3.14
CA ARG A 64 13.71 3.53 -1.72
C ARG A 64 13.69 2.02 -1.52
N PRO A 65 14.65 1.46 -0.77
CA PRO A 65 14.65 0.03 -0.46
C PRO A 65 13.47 -0.33 0.46
N MET A 66 12.60 -1.21 -0.01
CA MET A 66 11.45 -1.70 0.75
C MET A 66 11.74 -2.92 1.65
N ARG A 67 13.01 -3.35 1.73
CA ARG A 67 13.45 -4.55 2.47
C ARG A 67 13.00 -4.57 3.93
N ARG A 68 12.96 -3.41 4.60
CA ARG A 68 12.56 -3.33 6.03
C ARG A 68 11.15 -3.84 6.29
N VAL A 69 10.27 -3.84 5.29
CA VAL A 69 8.89 -4.33 5.42
C VAL A 69 8.68 -5.59 4.60
N THR A 70 9.29 -5.71 3.42
CA THR A 70 9.07 -6.90 2.58
C THR A 70 9.73 -8.15 3.13
N VAL A 71 10.92 -8.06 3.75
CA VAL A 71 11.62 -9.24 4.33
C VAL A 71 10.79 -9.93 5.41
N PRO A 72 10.32 -9.25 6.49
CA PRO A 72 9.52 -9.93 7.50
C PRO A 72 8.19 -10.45 6.93
N LEU A 73 7.58 -9.76 5.98
CA LEU A 73 6.34 -10.24 5.35
C LEU A 73 6.58 -11.50 4.50
N LEU A 74 7.71 -11.60 3.79
CA LEU A 74 8.11 -12.81 3.09
C LEU A 74 8.30 -13.99 4.07
N GLU A 75 8.92 -13.74 5.23
CA GLU A 75 9.06 -14.76 6.30
C GLU A 75 7.71 -15.20 6.86
N MET A 76 6.70 -14.33 6.84
CA MET A 76 5.31 -14.64 7.19
C MET A 76 4.52 -15.30 6.05
N GLY A 77 5.18 -15.69 4.96
CA GLY A 77 4.58 -16.38 3.82
C GLY A 77 3.87 -15.47 2.80
N GLN A 78 4.04 -14.15 2.92
CA GLN A 78 3.46 -13.22 1.96
C GLN A 78 4.24 -13.24 0.64
N THR A 79 3.58 -12.98 -0.47
CA THR A 79 4.20 -12.96 -1.80
C THR A 79 4.14 -11.57 -2.41
N PHE A 80 5.24 -11.11 -3.00
CA PHE A 80 5.31 -9.83 -3.69
C PHE A 80 5.67 -10.04 -5.16
N GLY A 81 4.88 -9.45 -6.07
CA GLY A 81 5.24 -9.34 -7.48
C GLY A 81 6.06 -8.08 -7.71
N GLN A 82 7.29 -8.20 -8.20
CA GLN A 82 8.04 -7.05 -8.69
C GLN A 82 7.68 -6.78 -10.15
N ARG A 83 7.47 -5.51 -10.53
CA ARG A 83 7.51 -5.14 -11.94
C ARG A 83 8.98 -5.19 -12.35
N LEU A 84 9.32 -5.97 -13.38
CA LEU A 84 10.64 -6.01 -14.02
C LEU A 84 10.92 -4.65 -14.65
N THR A 85 11.32 -3.67 -13.86
CA THR A 85 11.91 -2.42 -14.32
C THR A 85 13.24 -2.28 -13.61
N GLU A 86 14.27 -2.81 -14.28
CA GLU A 86 15.70 -2.52 -14.07
C GLU A 86 16.34 -3.00 -12.75
N LEU A 87 16.58 -4.31 -12.65
CA LEU A 87 17.90 -4.75 -12.19
C LEU A 87 18.87 -4.48 -13.35
N ARG A 88 19.47 -3.29 -13.38
CA ARG A 88 20.73 -3.13 -14.14
C ARG A 88 21.84 -3.78 -13.31
N PRO A 89 22.78 -4.49 -13.96
CA PRO A 89 23.91 -5.14 -13.31
C PRO A 89 24.79 -4.16 -12.53
#